data_AF-A0AAQ3K262-F1
#
_entry.id   AF-A0AAQ3K262-F1
#
_cell.length_a   1.000
_cell.length_b   1.000
_cell.length_c   1.000
_cell.angle_alpha   90.00
_cell.angle_beta   90.00
_cell.angle_gamma   90.00
#
_symmetry.space_group_name_H-M   'P 1'
#
loop_
_entity.id
_entity.type
_entity.pdbx_description
1 polymer ?
#
loop_
_entity_poly.entity_id
_entity_poly.type
_entity_poly.pdbx_seq_one_letter_code
_entity_poly.pdbx_strand_id
1 'polypeptide(L)'
;MSLLEGLAKGAAGLDRNKTDVLSLLAVAFGLPRRFALCLSSSTMSDDAIFFSNGPYEFRGTANQDASQGLTYTLLLVNPMSTAGVSSQGEKSAKYFIGVKSIRINGKALWLNATLLAIDKKIGTSGTKINMVNP
;
A
#
# COMPACT_ATOMS: atom_id res chain seq x y z
N MET A 1 0.73 -12.06 35.07
CA MET A 1 1.10 -11.96 33.64
C MET A 1 -0.18 -11.94 32.83
N SER A 2 -0.39 -10.86 32.10
CA SER A 2 -1.52 -10.77 31.16
C SER A 2 -1.08 -11.41 29.84
N LEU A 3 -1.98 -12.19 29.23
CA LEU A 3 -1.74 -12.84 27.93
C LEU A 3 -1.43 -11.83 26.80
N LEU A 4 -1.70 -10.54 27.02
CA LEU A 4 -1.52 -9.46 26.04
C LEU A 4 -0.26 -8.62 26.27
N GLU A 5 0.55 -8.92 27.29
CA GLU A 5 1.81 -8.21 27.51
C GLU A 5 2.76 -8.43 26.32
N GLY A 6 3.17 -7.33 25.68
CA GLY A 6 4.05 -7.34 24.51
C GLY A 6 3.34 -7.36 23.15
N LEU A 7 2.02 -7.52 23.09
CA LEU A 7 1.28 -7.44 21.82
C LEU A 7 0.87 -6.01 21.49
N ALA A 8 0.79 -5.72 20.18
CA ALA A 8 0.19 -4.49 19.68
C ALA A 8 -1.26 -4.36 20.18
N LYS A 9 -1.61 -3.17 20.67
CA LYS A 9 -2.96 -2.86 21.18
C LYS A 9 -3.98 -2.54 20.08
N GLY A 10 -3.54 -2.49 18.82
CA GLY A 10 -4.37 -2.14 17.67
C GLY A 10 -3.57 -2.13 16.38
N ALA A 11 -4.23 -1.73 15.29
CA ALA A 11 -3.65 -1.63 13.96
C ALA A 11 -3.90 -0.24 13.36
N ALA A 12 -2.90 0.28 12.65
CA ALA A 12 -3.01 1.52 11.91
C ALA A 12 -3.33 1.23 10.43
N GLY A 13 -4.51 1.66 9.97
CA GLY A 13 -4.88 1.59 8.56
C GLY A 13 -4.16 2.64 7.73
N LEU A 14 -3.66 2.24 6.56
CA LEU A 14 -3.02 3.12 5.57
C LEU A 14 -3.79 3.13 4.25
N ASP A 15 -5.00 2.57 4.19
CA ASP A 15 -5.84 2.56 3.00
C ASP A 15 -6.39 3.96 2.70
N ARG A 16 -7.07 4.11 1.56
CA ARG A 16 -7.65 5.38 1.13
C ARG A 16 -8.99 5.71 1.81
N ASN A 17 -9.22 5.15 2.99
CA ASN A 17 -10.40 5.42 3.81
C ASN A 17 -10.26 6.76 4.52
N LYS A 18 -11.38 7.45 4.76
CA LYS A 18 -11.39 8.75 5.44
C LYS A 18 -10.97 8.67 6.91
N THR A 19 -11.11 7.49 7.51
CA THR A 19 -10.81 7.20 8.93
C THR A 19 -9.43 6.59 9.15
N ASP A 20 -8.71 6.28 8.08
CA ASP A 20 -7.37 5.71 8.17
C ASP A 20 -6.33 6.77 8.53
N VAL A 21 -5.23 6.36 9.17
CA VAL A 21 -4.19 7.26 9.72
C VAL A 21 -3.66 8.21 8.65
N LEU A 22 -3.46 7.72 7.43
CA LEU A 22 -3.06 8.54 6.30
C LEU A 22 -4.00 9.73 6.04
N SER A 23 -5.31 9.48 6.03
CA SER A 23 -6.31 10.53 5.77
C SER A 23 -6.43 11.50 6.96
N LEU A 24 -6.35 10.98 8.18
CA LEU A 24 -6.41 11.79 9.39
C LEU A 24 -5.20 12.74 9.49
N LEU A 25 -3.98 12.24 9.25
CA LEU A 25 -2.78 13.07 9.23
C LEU A 25 -2.82 14.11 8.09
N ALA A 26 -3.28 13.71 6.91
CA ALA A 26 -3.43 14.63 5.78
C ALA A 26 -4.35 15.82 6.12
N VAL A 27 -5.48 15.56 6.78
CA VAL A 27 -6.42 16.61 7.20
C VAL A 27 -5.86 17.43 8.36
N ALA A 28 -5.33 16.79 9.40
CA ALA A 28 -4.85 17.46 10.61
C ALA A 28 -3.68 18.42 10.33
N PHE A 29 -2.80 18.06 9.39
CA PHE A 29 -1.58 18.81 9.09
C PHE A 29 -1.58 19.48 7.72
N GLY A 30 -2.69 19.43 6.97
CA GLY A 30 -2.79 20.00 5.63
C GLY A 30 -1.83 19.37 4.60
N LEU A 31 -1.44 18.11 4.82
CA LEU A 31 -0.49 17.40 3.96
C LEU A 31 -1.20 16.77 2.76
N PRO A 32 -0.50 16.56 1.63
CA PRO A 32 -0.99 15.70 0.56
C PRO A 32 -1.32 14.31 1.13
N ARG A 33 -2.47 13.73 0.74
CA ARG A 33 -2.86 12.36 1.13
C ARG A 33 -2.03 11.32 0.35
N ARG A 34 -0.75 11.23 0.71
CA ARG A 34 0.27 10.35 0.15
C ARG A 34 1.23 9.94 1.26
N PHE A 35 1.82 8.77 1.09
CA PHE A 35 2.86 8.27 1.97
C PHE A 35 3.87 7.47 1.17
N ALA A 36 5.06 7.31 1.75
CA ALA A 36 6.08 6.37 1.30
C ALA A 36 6.38 5.38 2.44
N LEU A 37 6.67 4.14 2.08
CA LEU A 37 6.97 3.06 3.01
C LEU A 37 8.30 2.43 2.65
N CYS A 38 9.17 2.27 3.64
CA CYS A 38 10.41 1.51 3.55
C CYS A 38 10.38 0.46 4.66
N LEU A 39 10.16 -0.79 4.28
CA LEU A 39 10.15 -1.93 5.19
C LEU A 39 11.50 -2.64 5.12
N SER A 40 12.11 -2.83 6.28
CA SER A 40 13.28 -3.65 6.49
C SER A 40 12.88 -5.12 6.55
N SER A 41 13.64 -5.99 5.88
CA SER A 41 13.51 -7.44 6.06
C SER A 41 14.15 -7.95 7.36
N SER A 42 14.89 -7.08 8.05
CA SER A 42 15.54 -7.38 9.34
C SER A 42 14.59 -7.02 10.48
N THR A 43 14.40 -7.96 11.40
CA THR A 43 13.66 -7.75 12.65
C THR A 43 14.41 -6.89 13.67
N MET A 44 15.64 -6.49 13.36
CA MET A 44 16.55 -5.72 14.22
C MET A 44 16.78 -4.30 13.71
N SER A 45 16.07 -3.87 12.66
CA SER A 45 16.24 -2.56 12.04
C SER A 45 14.91 -1.85 11.95
N ASP A 46 14.94 -0.53 12.06
CA ASP A 46 13.73 0.28 12.04
C ASP A 46 13.17 0.39 10.62
N ASP A 47 11.85 0.26 10.52
CA ASP A 47 11.09 0.61 9.32
C ASP A 47 10.85 2.13 9.28
N ALA A 48 10.60 2.67 8.08
CA ALA A 48 10.25 4.07 7.92
C ALA A 48 8.94 4.24 7.15
N ILE A 49 8.08 5.11 7.67
CA ILE A 49 6.91 5.63 6.95
C ILE A 49 7.00 7.16 6.90
N PHE A 50 6.85 7.71 5.70
CA PHE A 50 6.83 9.15 5.46
C PHE A 50 5.43 9.54 5.02
N PHE A 51 4.86 10.58 5.62
CA PHE A 51 3.59 11.16 5.18
C PHE A 51 3.91 12.48 4.46
N SER A 52 3.41 12.66 3.22
CA SER A 52 3.73 13.74 2.25
C SER A 52 4.63 13.31 1.06
N ASN A 53 5.10 14.27 0.27
CA ASN A 53 5.80 14.10 -1.02
C ASN A 53 7.33 13.95 -0.92
N GLY A 54 7.90 14.02 0.28
CA GLY A 54 9.36 14.01 0.50
C GLY A 54 9.93 15.40 0.87
N PRO A 55 11.26 15.51 0.97
CA PRO A 55 12.24 14.48 0.66
C PRO A 55 12.19 13.25 1.58
N TYR A 56 12.60 12.09 1.08
CA TYR A 56 12.72 10.85 1.88
C TYR A 56 14.20 10.60 2.18
N GLU A 57 14.63 11.06 3.35
CA GLU A 57 16.03 11.00 3.75
C GLU A 57 16.29 9.82 4.70
N PHE A 58 17.38 9.10 4.45
CA PHE A 58 17.81 7.97 5.28
C PHE A 58 19.19 8.25 5.87
N ARG A 59 19.38 7.82 7.12
CA ARG A 59 20.66 7.99 7.82
C ARG A 59 21.78 7.26 7.05
N GLY A 60 22.87 7.97 6.75
CA GLY A 60 24.01 7.43 6.00
C GLY A 60 23.92 7.61 4.48
N THR A 61 22.78 8.10 3.96
CA THR A 61 22.73 8.69 2.61
C THR A 61 23.17 10.15 2.71
N ALA A 62 24.05 10.61 1.83
CA ALA A 62 24.62 11.96 1.87
C ALA A 62 23.59 13.05 1.50
N ASN A 63 22.52 13.20 2.30
CA ASN A 63 21.35 14.04 2.03
C ASN A 63 20.68 13.69 0.68
N GLN A 64 20.63 12.41 0.33
CA GLN A 64 20.06 11.98 -0.93
C GLN A 64 18.57 11.68 -0.74
N ASP A 65 17.73 12.46 -1.40
CA ASP A 65 16.30 12.23 -1.42
C ASP A 65 15.98 10.96 -2.24
N ALA A 66 15.54 9.90 -1.55
CA ALA A 66 15.19 8.65 -2.21
C ALA A 66 13.97 8.79 -3.15
N SER A 67 13.19 9.87 -3.04
CA SER A 67 12.06 10.12 -3.95
C SER A 67 12.49 10.27 -5.42
N GLN A 68 13.74 10.68 -5.66
CA GLN A 68 14.31 10.89 -6.99
C GLN A 68 14.55 9.57 -7.76
N GLY A 69 14.61 8.43 -7.06
CA GLY A 69 14.79 7.11 -7.66
C GLY A 69 13.49 6.37 -7.97
N LEU A 70 12.32 6.98 -7.73
CA LEU A 70 11.05 6.29 -7.84
C LEU A 70 10.63 6.05 -9.29
N THR A 71 10.10 4.84 -9.53
CA THR A 71 9.39 4.50 -10.76
C THR A 71 7.89 4.41 -10.49
N TYR A 72 7.08 4.91 -11.41
CA TYR A 72 5.65 5.07 -11.20
C TYR A 72 4.80 4.15 -12.06
N THR A 73 3.65 3.76 -11.51
CA THR A 73 2.56 3.11 -12.22
C THR A 73 1.24 3.70 -11.73
N LEU A 74 0.17 3.53 -12.51
CA LEU A 74 -1.14 4.04 -12.13
C LEU A 74 -1.69 3.24 -10.95
N LEU A 75 -2.17 3.98 -9.94
CA LEU A 75 -2.98 3.41 -8.89
C LEU A 75 -4.41 3.21 -9.37
N LEU A 76 -4.85 1.97 -9.43
CA LEU A 76 -6.19 1.59 -9.90
C LEU A 76 -7.21 1.60 -8.75
N VAL A 77 -8.48 1.77 -9.11
CA VAL A 77 -9.61 1.71 -8.18
C VAL A 77 -10.47 0.51 -8.55
N ASN A 78 -10.62 -0.43 -7.62
CA ASN A 78 -11.57 -1.52 -7.79
C ASN A 78 -13.00 -0.98 -7.58
N PRO A 79 -13.92 -1.20 -8.54
CA PRO A 79 -15.29 -0.68 -8.46
C PRO A 79 -16.11 -1.31 -7.32
N MET A 80 -15.69 -2.45 -6.78
CA MET A 80 -16.35 -3.12 -5.66
C MET A 80 -15.47 -3.06 -4.41
N SER A 81 -16.10 -2.94 -3.24
CA SER A 81 -15.39 -2.98 -1.98
C SER A 81 -14.78 -4.36 -1.74
N THR A 82 -13.62 -4.36 -1.09
CA THR A 82 -12.91 -5.57 -0.66
C THR A 82 -12.80 -5.63 0.87
N ALA A 83 -13.58 -4.82 1.58
CA ALA A 83 -13.67 -4.83 3.04
C ALA A 83 -14.63 -5.95 3.49
N GLY A 84 -14.45 -6.45 4.72
CA GLY A 84 -15.34 -7.48 5.29
C GLY A 84 -16.78 -6.99 5.49
N VAL A 85 -16.97 -5.68 5.67
CA VAL A 85 -18.27 -5.01 5.75
C VAL A 85 -18.20 -3.80 4.82
N SER A 86 -19.23 -3.62 3.98
CA SER A 86 -19.29 -2.48 3.05
C SER A 86 -20.73 -2.13 2.70
N SER A 87 -20.93 -0.89 2.25
CA SER A 87 -22.21 -0.44 1.71
C SER A 87 -22.33 -0.79 0.23
N GLN A 88 -23.57 -0.93 -0.26
CA GLN A 88 -23.80 -1.19 -1.68
C GLN A 88 -23.22 -0.05 -2.55
N GLY A 89 -22.43 -0.41 -3.56
CA GLY A 89 -21.77 0.55 -4.45
C GLY A 89 -20.49 1.19 -3.87
N GLU A 90 -20.08 0.80 -2.67
CA GLU A 90 -18.80 1.25 -2.10
C GLU A 90 -17.63 0.68 -2.90
N LYS A 91 -16.70 1.55 -3.31
CA LYS A 91 -15.48 1.18 -4.03
C LYS A 91 -14.39 0.76 -3.05
N SER A 92 -13.46 -0.10 -3.48
CA SER A 92 -12.35 -0.49 -2.60
C SER A 92 -11.43 0.69 -2.27
N ALA A 93 -11.10 0.82 -0.99
CA ALA A 93 -10.08 1.73 -0.49
C ALA A 93 -8.65 1.18 -0.61
N LYS A 94 -8.49 -0.11 -0.96
CA LYS A 94 -7.19 -0.76 -1.11
C LYS A 94 -6.42 -0.26 -2.34
N TYR A 95 -5.12 -0.52 -2.36
CA TYR A 95 -4.22 -0.13 -3.44
C TYR A 95 -4.10 -1.23 -4.49
N PHE A 96 -4.42 -0.93 -5.75
CA PHE A 96 -4.27 -1.85 -6.87
C PHE A 96 -3.36 -1.27 -7.95
N ILE A 97 -2.62 -2.12 -8.64
CA ILE A 97 -1.75 -1.73 -9.76
C ILE A 97 -2.01 -2.58 -11.00
N GLY A 98 -1.70 -2.04 -12.18
CA GLY A 98 -1.94 -2.70 -13.47
C GLY A 98 -0.81 -3.62 -13.90
N VAL A 99 -0.62 -4.75 -13.22
CA VAL A 99 0.34 -5.79 -13.66
C VAL A 99 -0.17 -6.45 -14.94
N LYS A 100 0.70 -6.56 -15.95
CA LYS A 100 0.37 -7.17 -17.25
C LYS A 100 0.96 -8.56 -17.44
N SER A 101 2.13 -8.81 -16.86
CA SER A 101 2.81 -10.10 -16.93
C SER A 101 3.79 -10.25 -15.77
N ILE A 102 4.15 -11.50 -15.47
CA ILE A 102 5.15 -11.86 -14.47
C ILE A 102 6.25 -12.61 -15.22
N ARG A 103 7.51 -12.30 -14.94
CA ARG A 103 8.67 -12.95 -15.58
C ARG A 103 9.59 -13.51 -14.50
N ILE A 104 10.08 -14.72 -14.72
CA ILE A 104 11.06 -15.39 -13.86
C ILE A 104 12.30 -15.65 -14.71
N ASN A 105 13.45 -15.11 -14.30
CA ASN A 105 14.70 -15.16 -15.05
C ASN A 105 14.53 -14.73 -16.52
N GLY A 106 13.84 -13.60 -16.74
CA GLY A 106 13.55 -13.05 -18.07
C GLY A 106 12.48 -13.79 -18.88
N LYS A 107 12.03 -14.97 -18.47
CA LYS A 107 10.99 -15.76 -19.18
C LYS A 107 9.61 -15.43 -18.63
N ALA A 108 8.65 -15.18 -19.52
CA ALA A 108 7.27 -14.92 -19.11
C ALA A 108 6.63 -16.18 -18.52
N LEU A 109 6.01 -16.05 -17.34
CA LEU A 109 5.23 -17.10 -16.74
C LEU A 109 3.89 -17.23 -17.49
N TRP A 110 3.49 -18.45 -17.82
CA TRP A 110 2.25 -18.70 -18.54
C TRP A 110 1.07 -18.70 -17.57
N LEU A 111 0.35 -17.59 -17.54
CA LEU A 111 -0.75 -17.32 -16.62
C LEU A 111 -1.90 -16.68 -17.39
N ASN A 112 -3.13 -16.90 -16.91
CA ASN A 112 -4.28 -16.22 -17.47
C ASN A 112 -4.23 -14.73 -17.07
N ALA A 113 -3.94 -13.86 -18.05
CA ALA A 113 -3.74 -12.43 -17.81
C ALA A 113 -5.00 -11.73 -17.24
N THR A 114 -6.19 -12.31 -17.43
CA THR A 114 -7.42 -11.76 -16.84
C THR A 114 -7.39 -11.79 -15.30
N LEU A 115 -6.65 -12.72 -14.69
CA LEU A 115 -6.49 -12.78 -13.23
C LEU A 115 -5.72 -11.58 -12.67
N LEU A 116 -4.83 -10.98 -13.47
CA LEU A 116 -4.02 -9.84 -13.06
C LEU A 116 -4.75 -8.50 -13.18
N ALA A 117 -5.81 -8.45 -13.99
CA ALA A 117 -6.62 -7.27 -14.22
C ALA A 117 -7.86 -7.26 -13.31
N ILE A 118 -8.27 -6.05 -12.89
CA ILE A 118 -9.54 -5.89 -12.18
C ILE A 118 -10.68 -6.09 -13.18
N ASP A 119 -11.63 -6.96 -12.85
CA ASP A 119 -12.90 -7.02 -13.56
C ASP A 119 -13.69 -5.74 -13.27
N LYS A 120 -13.92 -4.93 -14.30
CA LYS A 120 -14.56 -3.62 -14.17
C LYS A 120 -16.05 -3.69 -13.83
N LYS A 121 -16.70 -4.85 -13.99
CA LYS A 121 -18.13 -5.04 -13.73
C LYS A 121 -18.37 -5.56 -12.32
N ILE A 122 -17.65 -6.61 -11.93
CA ILE A 122 -17.88 -7.32 -10.66
C ILE A 122 -16.75 -7.15 -9.65
N GLY A 123 -15.67 -6.43 -9.99
CA GLY A 123 -14.59 -6.10 -9.06
C GLY A 123 -13.77 -7.29 -8.57
N THR A 124 -13.83 -8.43 -9.27
CA THR A 124 -12.98 -9.60 -8.98
C THR A 124 -11.62 -9.45 -9.64
N SER A 125 -10.66 -10.30 -9.23
CA SER A 125 -9.30 -10.33 -9.78
C SER A 125 -8.53 -9.01 -9.57
N GLY A 126 -7.34 -8.90 -10.16
CA GLY A 126 -6.49 -7.72 -10.04
C GLY A 126 -5.28 -7.95 -9.13
N THR A 127 -4.30 -7.07 -9.26
CA THR A 127 -3.09 -7.10 -8.42
C THR A 127 -3.18 -6.05 -7.33
N LYS A 128 -3.40 -6.52 -6.09
CA LYS A 128 -3.52 -5.68 -4.88
C LYS A 128 -2.18 -5.60 -4.15
N ILE A 129 -1.79 -4.41 -3.70
CA ILE A 129 -0.71 -4.23 -2.73
C ILE A 129 -1.32 -4.43 -1.34
N ASN A 130 -0.84 -5.43 -0.60
CA ASN A 130 -1.33 -5.78 0.72
C ASN A 130 -0.26 -5.52 1.78
N MET A 131 -0.63 -4.80 2.84
CA MET A 131 0.30 -4.39 3.92
C MET A 131 -0.05 -5.05 5.27
N VAL A 132 -0.84 -6.12 5.25
CA VAL A 132 -1.33 -6.79 6.47
C VAL A 132 -0.33 -7.84 6.98
N ASN A 133 0.52 -8.37 6.10
CA ASN A 133 1.54 -9.36 6.45
C ASN A 133 2.84 -8.93 5.76
N PRO A 134 3.59 -7.98 6.35
CA PRO A 134 4.86 -7.49 5.81
C PRO A 134 5.92 -8.58 5.75
#